data_AF-A0A1B9NP96-F1
#
_entry.id   AF-A0A1B9NP96-F1
#
_cell.length_a   1.000
_cell.length_b   1.000
_cell.length_c   1.000
_cell.angle_alpha   90.00
_cell.angle_beta   90.00
_cell.angle_gamma   90.00
#
_symmetry.space_group_name_H-M   'P 1'
#
loop_
_entity.id
_entity.type
_entity.pdbx_description
1 polymer ?
#
loop_
_entity_poly.entity_id
_entity_poly.type
_entity_poly.pdbx_seq_one_letter_code
_entity_poly.pdbx_strand_id
1 'polypeptide(L)'
;MDEVNRWAEKVIGENEVSDLPDYIFDVIDFKGEVRELERLIGFFPNWRCTKAQNRAVYGIRVKRGRSLRRDDVSFNEEQALEALKKHPEVEKLFRETFPFIDL
;
A
#
# COMPACT_ATOMS: atom_id res chain seq x y z
N MET A 1 6.98 -8.16 -4.13
CA MET A 1 6.50 -9.01 -3.02
C MET A 1 7.20 -8.66 -1.73
N ASP A 2 8.51 -8.41 -1.75
CA ASP A 2 9.32 -8.08 -0.57
C ASP A 2 8.69 -7.02 0.37
N GLU A 3 8.11 -5.94 -0.17
CA GLU A 3 7.41 -4.92 0.64
C GLU A 3 6.17 -5.47 1.37
N VAL A 4 5.42 -6.38 0.75
CA VAL A 4 4.24 -7.03 1.35
C VAL A 4 4.67 -8.05 2.39
N ASN A 5 5.70 -8.86 2.11
CA ASN A 5 6.20 -9.86 3.05
C ASN A 5 6.77 -9.19 4.31
N ARG A 6 7.53 -8.10 4.15
CA ARG A 6 8.03 -7.29 5.28
C ARG A 6 6.90 -6.61 6.07
N TRP A 7 5.83 -6.22 5.40
CA TRP A 7 4.63 -5.74 6.09
C TRP A 7 3.98 -6.84 6.91
N ALA A 8 3.84 -8.06 6.37
CA ALA A 8 3.30 -9.20 7.10
C ALA A 8 4.18 -9.60 8.30
N GLU A 9 5.51 -9.62 8.13
CA GLU A 9 6.48 -9.79 9.23
C GLU A 9 6.25 -8.79 10.37
N LYS A 10 6.11 -7.50 10.03
CA LYS A 10 5.83 -6.45 11.01
C LYS A 10 4.52 -6.70 11.73
N VAL A 11 3.44 -7.00 11.00
CA VAL A 11 2.12 -7.28 11.58
C VAL A 11 2.19 -8.47 12.54
N ILE A 12 2.86 -9.55 12.16
CA ILE A 12 3.07 -10.71 13.03
C ILE A 12 3.88 -10.35 14.28
N GLY A 13 4.93 -9.55 14.13
CA GLY A 13 5.82 -9.18 15.24
C GLY A 13 5.23 -8.17 16.24
N GLU A 14 4.19 -7.42 15.86
CA GLU A 14 3.59 -6.35 16.66
C GLU A 14 2.24 -6.72 17.30
N ASN A 15 1.67 -7.89 16.97
CA ASN A 15 0.35 -8.29 17.44
C ASN A 15 0.38 -9.69 18.07
N GLU A 16 -0.55 -9.95 18.99
CA GLU A 16 -0.74 -11.29 19.54
C GLU A 16 -1.27 -12.23 18.47
N VAL A 17 -0.84 -13.49 18.50
CA VAL A 17 -1.26 -14.50 17.49
C VAL A 17 -2.78 -14.65 17.42
N SER A 18 -3.48 -14.50 18.55
CA SER A 18 -4.95 -14.58 18.60
C SER A 18 -5.68 -13.45 17.88
N ASP A 19 -5.02 -12.32 17.65
CA ASP A 19 -5.60 -11.14 16.98
C ASP A 19 -5.28 -11.13 15.47
N LEU A 20 -4.41 -12.03 15.02
CA LEU A 20 -3.98 -12.12 13.63
C LEU A 20 -4.98 -12.91 12.79
N PRO A 21 -5.22 -12.49 11.54
CA PRO A 21 -5.97 -13.31 10.61
C PRO A 21 -5.10 -14.48 10.12
N ASP A 22 -5.69 -15.67 9.98
CA ASP A 22 -4.97 -16.90 9.60
C ASP A 22 -4.11 -16.75 8.33
N TYR A 23 -4.60 -15.99 7.33
CA TYR A 23 -3.89 -15.80 6.07
C TYR A 23 -2.56 -15.05 6.20
N ILE A 24 -2.28 -14.36 7.32
CA ILE A 24 -1.07 -13.52 7.44
C ILE A 24 0.22 -14.36 7.36
N PHE A 25 0.15 -15.60 7.87
CA PHE A 25 1.26 -16.56 7.80
C PHE A 25 1.44 -17.16 6.42
N ASP A 26 0.41 -17.14 5.58
CA ASP A 26 0.56 -17.50 4.17
C ASP A 26 1.15 -16.34 3.35
N VAL A 27 0.85 -15.09 3.74
CA VAL A 27 1.34 -13.88 3.06
C VAL A 27 2.86 -13.71 3.18
N ILE A 28 3.44 -14.01 4.34
CA ILE A 28 4.90 -13.86 4.57
C ILE A 28 5.75 -14.71 3.62
N ASP A 29 5.26 -15.91 3.26
CA ASP A 29 5.93 -16.86 2.38
C ASP A 29 5.39 -16.83 0.95
N PHE A 30 4.47 -15.90 0.64
CA PHE A 30 3.87 -15.80 -0.68
C PHE A 30 4.90 -15.34 -1.73
N LYS A 31 5.07 -16.15 -2.78
CA LYS A 31 6.03 -15.92 -3.87
C LYS A 31 5.38 -15.54 -5.21
N GLY A 32 4.05 -15.36 -5.22
CA GLY A 32 3.30 -14.95 -6.41
C GLY A 32 3.38 -13.45 -6.70
N GLU A 33 2.50 -12.97 -7.55
CA GLU A 33 2.34 -11.54 -7.82
C GLU A 33 1.32 -10.89 -6.89
N VAL A 34 1.40 -9.57 -6.68
CA VAL A 34 0.44 -8.82 -5.84
C VAL A 34 -1.02 -9.05 -6.27
N ARG A 35 -1.29 -9.17 -7.58
CA ARG A 35 -2.63 -9.47 -8.12
C ARG A 35 -3.16 -10.86 -7.73
N GLU A 36 -2.28 -11.77 -7.32
CA GLU A 36 -2.64 -13.12 -6.90
C GLU A 36 -2.92 -13.21 -5.40
N LEU A 37 -2.62 -12.16 -4.62
CA LEU A 37 -2.92 -12.10 -3.19
C LEU A 37 -4.40 -12.29 -2.90
N GLU A 38 -5.29 -11.85 -3.78
CA GLU A 38 -6.74 -12.08 -3.64
C GLU A 38 -7.07 -13.57 -3.49
N ARG A 39 -6.38 -14.44 -4.24
CA ARG A 39 -6.58 -15.89 -4.18
C ARG A 39 -6.11 -16.48 -2.85
N LEU A 40 -5.10 -15.86 -2.25
CA LEU A 40 -4.52 -16.27 -0.99
C LEU A 40 -5.41 -15.86 0.19
N ILE A 41 -5.79 -14.58 0.24
CA ILE A 41 -6.52 -14.02 1.38
C ILE A 41 -8.04 -14.21 1.28
N GLY A 42 -8.55 -14.61 0.11
CA GLY A 42 -9.97 -14.94 -0.11
C GLY A 42 -10.89 -13.72 -0.25
N PHE A 43 -10.34 -12.50 -0.34
CA PHE A 43 -11.09 -11.27 -0.58
C PHE A 43 -10.23 -10.22 -1.29
N PHE A 44 -10.89 -9.22 -1.87
CA PHE A 44 -10.21 -8.06 -2.45
C PHE A 44 -10.04 -6.97 -1.39
N PRO A 45 -8.80 -6.59 -1.01
CA PRO A 45 -8.58 -5.52 -0.04
C PRO A 45 -9.16 -4.22 -0.59
N ASN A 46 -10.06 -3.59 0.17
CA ASN A 46 -10.65 -2.32 -0.22
C ASN A 46 -10.39 -1.29 0.89
N TRP A 47 -9.79 -0.18 0.50
CA TRP A 47 -9.64 0.98 1.39
C TRP A 47 -10.68 2.03 1.03
N ARG A 48 -11.61 2.27 1.98
CA ARG A 48 -12.63 3.31 1.83
C ARG A 48 -11.97 4.69 1.87
N CYS A 49 -11.78 5.28 0.70
CA CYS A 49 -11.14 6.58 0.52
C CYS A 49 -11.92 7.47 -0.44
N THR A 50 -11.66 8.77 -0.38
CA THR A 50 -12.16 9.73 -1.39
C THR A 50 -11.34 9.64 -2.68
N LYS A 51 -11.88 10.17 -3.80
CA LYS A 51 -11.11 10.28 -5.06
C LYS A 51 -9.81 11.08 -4.89
N ALA A 52 -9.81 12.10 -4.02
CA ALA A 52 -8.64 12.92 -3.75
C ALA A 52 -7.58 12.16 -2.94
N GLN A 53 -7.99 11.37 -1.94
CA GLN A 53 -7.09 10.48 -1.20
C GLN A 53 -6.54 9.36 -2.08
N ASN A 54 -7.36 8.77 -2.95
CA ASN A 54 -6.86 7.79 -3.92
C ASN A 54 -5.79 8.43 -4.84
N ARG A 55 -6.01 9.66 -5.30
CA ARG A 55 -4.99 10.42 -6.05
C ARG A 55 -3.72 10.68 -5.22
N ALA A 56 -3.85 10.96 -3.92
CA ALA A 56 -2.71 11.14 -3.02
C ALA A 56 -1.83 9.89 -2.93
N VAL A 57 -2.40 8.68 -2.99
CA VAL A 57 -1.61 7.43 -3.07
C VAL A 57 -0.69 7.41 -4.28
N TYR A 58 -1.11 7.94 -5.44
CA TYR A 58 -0.22 8.09 -6.59
C TYR A 58 0.88 9.13 -6.36
N GLY A 59 0.66 10.13 -5.50
CA GLY A 59 1.70 11.06 -5.07
C GLY A 59 2.84 10.35 -4.33
N ILE A 60 2.54 9.29 -3.56
CA ILE A 60 3.55 8.44 -2.92
C ILE A 60 4.41 7.75 -3.98
N ARG A 61 3.78 7.20 -5.03
CA ARG A 61 4.51 6.60 -6.16
C ARG A 61 5.46 7.59 -6.83
N VAL A 62 5.02 8.84 -7.03
CA VAL A 62 5.86 9.90 -7.62
C VAL A 62 7.02 10.27 -6.70
N LYS A 63 6.79 10.41 -5.37
CA LYS A 63 7.86 10.63 -4.39
C LYS A 63 8.94 9.55 -4.45
N ARG A 64 8.52 8.29 -4.62
CA ARG A 64 9.41 7.13 -4.84
C ARG A 64 10.13 7.11 -6.21
N GLY A 65 10.12 8.20 -6.96
CA GLY A 65 10.81 8.34 -8.24
C GLY A 65 10.20 7.53 -9.38
N ARG A 66 8.95 7.07 -9.25
CA ARG A 66 8.27 6.27 -10.30
C ARG A 66 7.29 7.13 -11.06
N SER A 67 7.40 7.10 -12.40
CA SER A 67 6.50 7.85 -13.26
C SER A 67 5.08 7.27 -13.30
N LEU A 68 4.13 8.16 -13.56
CA LEU A 68 2.74 7.81 -13.84
C LEU A 68 2.55 7.55 -15.34
N ARG A 69 1.88 6.45 -15.69
CA ARG A 69 1.49 6.18 -17.08
C ARG A 69 0.13 6.82 -17.34
N ARG A 70 -0.02 7.48 -18.49
CA ARG A 70 -1.29 8.10 -18.90
C ARG A 70 -2.42 7.08 -19.10
N ASP A 71 -2.07 5.84 -19.38
CA ASP A 71 -3.05 4.76 -19.53
C ASP A 71 -3.60 4.28 -18.17
N ASP A 72 -2.87 4.54 -17.07
CA ASP A 72 -3.26 4.15 -15.72
C ASP A 72 -4.16 5.21 -15.04
N VAL A 73 -3.94 6.50 -15.35
CA VAL A 73 -4.58 7.63 -14.65
C VAL A 73 -4.86 8.83 -15.56
N SER A 74 -5.95 9.55 -15.27
CA SER A 74 -6.36 10.76 -16.01
C SER A 74 -5.73 12.08 -15.51
N PHE A 75 -4.73 12.01 -14.64
CA PHE A 75 -4.04 13.15 -14.02
C PHE A 75 -2.52 12.99 -14.13
N ASN A 76 -1.78 14.08 -13.93
CA ASN A 76 -0.32 14.08 -14.01
C ASN A 76 0.36 13.99 -12.62
N GLU A 77 1.70 13.91 -12.63
CA GLU A 77 2.52 13.79 -11.42
C GLU A 77 2.38 14.98 -10.47
N GLU A 78 2.33 16.22 -11.00
CA GLU A 78 2.11 17.43 -10.20
C GLU A 78 0.78 17.39 -9.45
N GLN A 79 -0.30 16.98 -10.13
CA GLN A 79 -1.62 16.83 -9.54
C GLN A 79 -1.65 15.73 -8.46
N ALA A 80 -0.86 14.67 -8.61
CA ALA A 80 -0.73 13.61 -7.62
C ALA A 80 0.05 14.09 -6.37
N LEU A 81 1.15 14.80 -6.56
CA LEU A 81 1.92 15.41 -5.47
C LEU A 81 1.12 16.47 -4.72
N GLU A 82 0.35 17.29 -5.44
CA GLU A 82 -0.52 18.29 -4.82
C GLU A 82 -1.66 17.66 -4.02
N ALA A 83 -2.23 16.55 -4.52
CA ALA A 83 -3.19 15.77 -3.74
C ALA A 83 -2.57 15.20 -2.46
N LEU A 84 -1.34 14.69 -2.53
CA LEU A 84 -0.63 14.19 -1.35
C LEU A 84 -0.36 15.29 -0.32
N LYS A 85 0.04 16.49 -0.77
CA LYS A 85 0.21 17.67 0.12
C LYS A 85 -1.09 18.05 0.84
N LYS A 86 -2.23 17.94 0.16
CA LYS A 86 -3.56 18.24 0.72
C LYS A 86 -4.09 17.13 1.64
N HIS A 87 -3.54 15.92 1.53
CA HIS A 87 -3.93 14.74 2.29
C HIS A 87 -2.73 14.12 3.03
N PRO A 88 -2.12 14.86 3.98
CA PRO A 88 -0.95 14.37 4.72
C PRO A 88 -1.25 13.11 5.55
N GLU A 89 -2.51 12.86 5.89
CA GLU A 89 -2.94 11.62 6.55
C GLU A 89 -2.62 10.37 5.73
N VAL A 90 -2.60 10.47 4.40
CA VAL A 90 -2.28 9.35 3.50
C VAL A 90 -0.80 9.02 3.55
N GLU A 91 0.07 10.04 3.53
CA GLU A 91 1.51 9.83 3.69
C GLU A 91 1.85 9.30 5.08
N LYS A 92 1.19 9.84 6.12
CA LYS A 92 1.35 9.37 7.49
C LYS A 92 1.00 7.88 7.61
N LEU A 93 -0.18 7.48 7.14
CA LEU A 93 -0.61 6.08 7.16
C LEU A 93 0.36 5.18 6.39
N PHE A 94 0.85 5.63 5.24
CA PHE A 94 1.85 4.89 4.47
C PHE A 94 3.13 4.66 5.26
N ARG A 95 3.68 5.71 5.89
CA ARG A 95 4.91 5.60 6.70
C ARG A 95 4.73 4.74 7.94
N GLU A 96 3.55 4.76 8.56
CA GLU A 96 3.23 3.89 9.70
C GLU A 96 3.06 2.42 9.27
N THR A 97 2.47 2.18 8.09
CA THR A 97 2.23 0.83 7.55
C THR A 97 3.52 0.21 6.99
N PHE A 98 4.33 1.01 6.28
CA PHE A 98 5.56 0.61 5.62
C PHE A 98 6.74 1.45 6.10
N PRO A 99 7.15 1.35 7.38
CA PRO A 99 8.20 2.19 7.96
C PRO A 99 9.59 1.93 7.38
N PHE A 100 9.70 0.90 6.54
CA PHE A 100 10.93 0.46 5.88
C PHE A 100 11.05 0.90 4.42
N ILE A 101 10.08 1.68 3.90
CA ILE A 101 10.13 2.24 2.55
C ILE A 101 10.48 3.73 2.63
N ASP A 102 11.59 4.09 2.00
CA ASP A 102 11.96 5.50 1.83
C ASP A 102 11.10 6.18 0.75
N LEU A 103 10.74 7.44 1.01
CA LEU A 103 9.94 8.30 0.15
C LEU A 103 10.72 9.52 -0.33
#